data_AF-A0A2E7UQ42-F1
#
_entry.id   AF-A0A2E7UQ42-F1
#
_cell.length_a   1.000
_cell.length_b   1.000
_cell.length_c   1.000
_cell.angle_alpha   90.00
_cell.angle_beta   90.00
_cell.angle_gamma   90.00
#
_symmetry.space_group_name_H-M   'P 1'
#
loop_
_entity.id
_entity.type
_entity.pdbx_description
1 polymer ?
#
loop_
_entity_poly.entity_id
_entity_poly.type
_entity_poly.pdbx_seq_one_letter_code
_entity_poly.pdbx_strand_id
1 'polypeptide(L)'
;MRAHIRSTSMHPSGNHIDAEVDVRTLSVALLSGTGRMGVHLSAAWAHAGMDVRVCSRRKEKAQQIVDALLSGQGYSTGQIMVPPHPCDRPAPSASWRLQAGRVEEAADADVIVLASPFHVMWRTLEPLAPRMRGKGKIFIDLTNPWLNTSAPKGPRGQTLPPIPKAEPQASVLFHKTRFNDPTSSWCHAYRHVFWMLIHPTGPNPRCGERLGVELLGDPRAVAVCTAMIKAHGFKPVIRPGGCEVAPRYEISMLGRREKGPDAPPAAGSDPDGLIGPFSASPLIAVDALLEKAARHFR
;
A
#
# COMPACT_ATOMS: atom_id res chain seq x y z
N MET A 1 -0.47 -1.97 -24.65
CA MET A 1 -1.36 -0.80 -24.50
C MET A 1 -0.65 0.17 -23.57
N ARG A 2 -0.08 1.27 -24.06
CA ARG A 2 0.62 2.28 -23.22
C ARG A 2 -0.44 3.18 -22.59
N ALA A 3 -0.38 3.43 -21.28
CA ALA A 3 -1.21 4.44 -20.62
C ALA A 3 -1.11 5.75 -21.41
N HIS A 4 -2.24 6.20 -21.98
CA HIS A 4 -2.31 7.45 -22.72
C HIS A 4 -2.34 8.59 -21.70
N ILE A 5 -1.16 9.18 -21.45
CA ILE A 5 -1.08 10.48 -20.79
C ILE A 5 -1.56 11.50 -21.83
N ARG A 6 -2.79 11.98 -21.68
CA ARG A 6 -3.31 13.07 -22.53
C ARG A 6 -2.52 14.34 -22.19
N SER A 7 -1.62 14.73 -23.10
CA SER A 7 -0.93 16.01 -23.05
C SER A 7 -1.92 17.10 -23.50
N THR A 8 -2.39 17.92 -22.58
CA THR A 8 -3.09 19.18 -22.88
C THR A 8 -2.07 20.27 -23.18
N SER A 9 -2.39 21.17 -24.10
CA SER A 9 -1.47 22.13 -24.73
C SER A 9 -0.71 23.02 -23.74
N MET A 10 0.59 23.20 -24.01
CA MET A 10 1.52 23.99 -23.21
C MET A 10 1.22 25.49 -23.22
N HIS A 11 1.01 26.06 -22.03
CA HIS A 11 1.27 27.46 -21.73
C HIS A 11 2.57 27.57 -20.91
N PRO A 12 3.50 28.48 -21.27
CA PRO A 12 4.78 28.58 -20.61
C PRO A 12 4.70 29.54 -19.41
N SER A 13 4.26 29.03 -18.25
CA SER A 13 4.49 29.70 -16.97
C SER A 13 4.36 28.72 -15.79
N GLY A 14 5.50 28.35 -15.19
CA GLY A 14 5.57 27.66 -13.90
C GLY A 14 5.31 26.15 -13.93
N ASN A 15 6.31 25.36 -13.51
CA ASN A 15 6.25 23.90 -13.40
C ASN A 15 5.12 23.43 -12.46
N HIS A 16 3.97 23.01 -12.99
CA HIS A 16 3.17 21.95 -12.37
C HIS A 16 2.59 21.03 -13.45
N ILE A 17 3.00 19.76 -13.37
CA ILE A 17 2.49 18.66 -14.20
C ILE A 17 1.08 18.35 -13.68
N ASP A 18 0.07 19.08 -14.15
CA ASP A 18 -1.34 18.91 -13.77
C ASP A 18 -2.11 17.97 -14.72
N ALA A 19 -1.42 17.04 -15.39
CA ALA A 19 -2.11 15.96 -16.07
C ALA A 19 -2.67 15.00 -15.00
N GLU A 20 -3.97 15.08 -14.76
CA GLU A 20 -4.67 14.19 -13.84
C GLU A 20 -4.52 12.73 -14.31
N VAL A 21 -3.96 11.88 -13.43
CA VAL A 21 -3.76 10.45 -13.72
C VAL A 21 -5.08 9.71 -13.53
N ASP A 22 -5.70 9.22 -14.60
CA ASP A 22 -6.85 8.32 -14.50
C ASP A 22 -6.39 6.90 -14.12
N VAL A 23 -6.47 6.59 -12.83
CA VAL A 23 -6.05 5.28 -12.29
C VAL A 23 -6.99 4.13 -12.68
N ARG A 24 -8.20 4.42 -13.20
CA ARG A 24 -9.17 3.38 -13.58
C ARG A 24 -8.77 2.64 -14.86
N THR A 25 -7.88 3.24 -15.65
CA THR A 25 -7.32 2.61 -16.86
C THR A 25 -6.10 1.74 -16.58
N LEU A 26 -5.62 1.70 -15.33
CA LEU A 26 -4.45 0.93 -14.93
C LEU A 26 -4.88 -0.39 -14.28
N SER A 27 -4.10 -1.43 -14.55
CA SER A 27 -4.18 -2.71 -13.84
C SER A 27 -3.25 -2.69 -12.62
N VAL A 28 -3.76 -3.11 -11.47
CA VAL A 28 -3.07 -3.12 -10.18
C VAL A 28 -2.95 -4.54 -9.67
N ALA A 29 -1.73 -5.03 -9.39
CA ALA A 29 -1.53 -6.32 -8.75
C ALA A 29 -0.89 -6.18 -7.37
N LEU A 30 -1.52 -6.78 -6.35
CA LEU A 30 -0.98 -6.85 -5.00
C LEU A 30 -0.21 -8.14 -4.82
N LEU A 31 1.12 -8.02 -4.84
CA LEU A 31 2.03 -9.14 -4.62
C LEU A 31 1.93 -9.58 -3.15
N SER A 32 1.49 -10.83 -2.94
CA SER A 32 1.09 -11.34 -1.62
C SER A 32 -0.10 -10.60 -0.99
N GLY A 33 -1.08 -10.19 -1.80
CA GLY A 33 -2.24 -9.38 -1.39
C GLY A 33 -3.21 -10.02 -0.39
N THR A 34 -3.00 -11.28 0.02
CA THR A 34 -3.90 -12.00 0.95
C THR A 34 -3.62 -11.74 2.44
N GLY A 35 -2.78 -10.75 2.75
CA GLY A 35 -2.49 -10.27 4.11
C GLY A 35 -3.34 -9.06 4.50
N ARG A 36 -3.15 -8.57 5.73
CA ARG A 36 -3.94 -7.48 6.33
C ARG A 36 -4.04 -6.23 5.44
N MET A 37 -2.91 -5.62 5.08
CA MET A 37 -2.90 -4.44 4.19
C MET A 37 -3.44 -4.76 2.80
N GLY A 38 -3.03 -5.90 2.24
CA GLY A 38 -3.38 -6.27 0.87
C GLY A 38 -4.89 -6.41 0.67
N VAL A 39 -5.59 -7.10 1.58
CA VAL A 39 -7.04 -7.31 1.44
C VAL A 39 -7.81 -6.00 1.55
N HIS A 40 -7.46 -5.14 2.51
CA HIS A 40 -8.12 -3.84 2.70
C HIS A 40 -7.90 -2.89 1.52
N LEU A 41 -6.66 -2.76 1.04
CA LEU A 41 -6.36 -1.93 -0.14
C LEU A 41 -7.03 -2.47 -1.40
N SER A 42 -7.10 -3.80 -1.55
CA SER A 42 -7.77 -4.40 -2.71
C SER A 42 -9.25 -4.03 -2.75
N ALA A 43 -9.93 -4.09 -1.60
CA ALA A 43 -11.34 -3.71 -1.50
C ALA A 43 -11.52 -2.20 -1.75
N ALA A 44 -10.69 -1.34 -1.14
CA ALA A 44 -10.78 0.11 -1.32
C ALA A 44 -10.53 0.56 -2.76
N TRP A 45 -9.53 -0.01 -3.43
CA TRP A 45 -9.21 0.34 -4.81
C TRP A 45 -10.20 -0.26 -5.82
N ALA A 46 -10.71 -1.46 -5.57
CA ALA A 46 -11.78 -2.02 -6.40
C ALA A 46 -13.07 -1.20 -6.26
N HIS A 47 -13.39 -0.72 -5.05
CA HIS A 47 -14.49 0.21 -4.80
C HIS A 47 -14.31 1.55 -5.53
N ALA A 48 -13.10 2.07 -5.58
CA ALA A 48 -12.74 3.23 -6.38
C ALA A 48 -12.74 2.98 -7.91
N GLY A 49 -13.13 1.77 -8.35
CA GLY A 49 -13.29 1.42 -9.76
C GLY A 49 -11.99 1.11 -10.48
N MET A 50 -10.93 0.68 -9.78
CA MET A 50 -9.68 0.20 -10.38
C MET A 50 -9.78 -1.29 -10.76
N ASP A 51 -8.96 -1.75 -11.72
CA ASP A 51 -8.78 -3.19 -12.00
C ASP A 51 -7.70 -3.76 -11.07
N VAL A 52 -8.13 -4.55 -10.08
CA VAL A 52 -7.32 -5.03 -8.98
C VAL A 52 -7.20 -6.54 -9.00
N ARG A 53 -5.96 -7.03 -8.94
CA ARG A 53 -5.63 -8.45 -8.77
C ARG A 53 -5.02 -8.73 -7.41
N VAL A 54 -5.66 -9.61 -6.63
CA VAL A 54 -5.12 -10.14 -5.38
C VAL A 54 -4.24 -11.34 -5.69
N CYS A 55 -2.91 -11.16 -5.66
CA CYS A 55 -1.98 -12.24 -6.01
C CYS A 55 -1.53 -13.05 -4.78
N SER A 56 -1.55 -14.38 -4.90
CA SER A 56 -1.17 -15.32 -3.84
C SER A 56 -0.37 -16.51 -4.37
N ARG A 57 0.48 -17.09 -3.51
CA ARG A 57 1.16 -18.37 -3.80
C ARG A 57 0.16 -19.53 -3.92
N ARG A 58 -1.00 -19.39 -3.28
CA ARG A 58 -2.16 -20.28 -3.36
C ARG A 58 -3.33 -19.48 -3.93
N LYS A 59 -3.66 -19.68 -5.21
CA LYS A 59 -4.68 -18.88 -5.91
C LYS A 59 -6.04 -19.02 -5.24
N GLU A 60 -6.32 -20.19 -4.71
CA GLU A 60 -7.56 -20.57 -4.02
C GLU A 60 -7.80 -19.68 -2.80
N LYS A 61 -6.73 -19.34 -2.05
CA LYS A 61 -6.82 -18.40 -0.93
C LYS A 61 -7.21 -16.99 -1.41
N ALA A 62 -6.64 -16.53 -2.53
CA ALA A 62 -7.02 -15.25 -3.10
C ALA A 62 -8.46 -15.28 -3.62
N GLN A 63 -8.88 -16.39 -4.24
CA GLN A 63 -10.24 -16.59 -4.75
C GLN A 63 -11.27 -16.46 -3.62
N GLN A 64 -11.06 -17.15 -2.49
CA GLN A 64 -11.93 -17.05 -1.32
C GLN A 64 -12.09 -15.60 -0.81
N ILE A 65 -11.01 -14.81 -0.82
CA ILE A 65 -11.06 -13.39 -0.44
C ILE A 65 -11.88 -12.59 -1.45
N VAL A 66 -11.61 -12.79 -2.74
CA VAL A 66 -12.27 -12.05 -3.82
C VAL A 66 -13.76 -12.36 -3.86
N ASP A 67 -14.15 -13.63 -3.74
CA ASP A 67 -15.56 -14.05 -3.72
C ASP A 67 -16.32 -13.41 -2.55
N ALA A 68 -15.72 -13.44 -1.35
CA ALA A 68 -16.31 -12.82 -0.16
C ALA A 68 -16.51 -11.31 -0.33
N LEU A 69 -15.50 -10.61 -0.87
CA LEU A 69 -15.57 -9.17 -1.12
C LEU A 69 -16.60 -8.82 -2.21
N LEU A 70 -16.65 -9.57 -3.31
CA LEU A 70 -17.61 -9.37 -4.40
C LEU A 70 -19.05 -9.64 -3.96
N SER A 71 -19.25 -10.57 -3.00
CA SER A 71 -20.57 -10.82 -2.41
C SER A 71 -21.10 -9.68 -1.52
N GLY A 72 -20.24 -8.71 -1.17
CA GLY A 72 -20.57 -7.59 -0.28
C GLY A 72 -20.54 -7.91 1.21
N GLN A 73 -20.33 -9.18 1.59
CA GLN A 73 -20.28 -9.61 2.99
C GLN A 73 -19.04 -9.12 3.76
N GLY A 74 -18.08 -8.50 3.07
CA GLY A 74 -16.77 -8.17 3.62
C GLY A 74 -15.87 -9.39 3.67
N TYR A 75 -14.82 -9.34 4.49
CA TYR A 75 -13.94 -10.49 4.69
C TYR A 75 -13.29 -10.46 6.06
N SER A 76 -13.39 -11.56 6.81
CA SER A 76 -12.71 -11.67 8.09
C SER A 76 -12.05 -13.03 8.32
N THR A 77 -10.76 -12.99 8.65
CA THR A 77 -9.98 -14.14 9.10
C THR A 77 -8.82 -13.65 9.97
N GLY A 78 -8.64 -14.23 11.15
CA GLY A 78 -7.61 -13.82 12.11
C GLY A 78 -7.68 -12.32 12.44
N GLN A 79 -6.71 -11.55 11.93
CA GLN A 79 -6.61 -10.09 12.12
C GLN A 79 -7.09 -9.26 10.92
N ILE A 80 -7.58 -9.90 9.86
CA ILE A 80 -8.16 -9.24 8.69
C ILE A 80 -9.64 -9.00 8.99
N MET A 81 -10.09 -7.77 8.80
CA MET A 81 -11.46 -7.34 9.10
C MET A 81 -11.88 -6.27 8.09
N VAL A 82 -12.23 -6.69 6.89
CA VAL A 82 -12.86 -5.78 5.92
C VAL A 82 -14.35 -5.78 6.22
N PRO A 83 -14.94 -4.63 6.59
CA PRO A 83 -16.36 -4.57 6.91
C PRO A 83 -17.21 -4.92 5.67
N PRO A 84 -18.43 -5.43 5.87
CA PRO A 84 -19.42 -5.52 4.80
C PRO A 84 -19.62 -4.17 4.14
N HIS A 85 -19.85 -4.16 2.84
CA HIS A 85 -20.25 -2.98 2.11
C HIS A 85 -21.68 -3.20 1.60
N PRO A 86 -22.62 -2.27 1.83
CA PRO A 86 -23.99 -2.43 1.36
C PRO A 86 -24.02 -2.61 -0.16
N CYS A 87 -24.57 -3.73 -0.62
CA CYS A 87 -24.86 -3.98 -2.03
C CYS A 87 -26.17 -3.31 -2.48
N ASP A 88 -26.80 -2.53 -1.61
CA ASP A 88 -28.20 -2.10 -1.73
C ASP A 88 -28.42 -0.94 -2.71
N ARG A 89 -27.36 -0.48 -3.39
CA ARG A 89 -27.48 0.24 -4.66
C ARG A 89 -27.20 -0.75 -5.79
N PRO A 90 -27.92 -0.71 -6.93
CA PRO A 90 -27.82 -1.74 -7.97
C PRO A 90 -26.44 -1.92 -8.65
N ALA A 91 -25.36 -1.29 -8.18
CA ALA A 91 -24.07 -1.97 -8.01
C ALA A 91 -23.05 -1.08 -7.27
N PRO A 92 -22.41 -1.57 -6.20
CA PRO A 92 -21.01 -1.25 -5.97
C PRO A 92 -20.12 -2.48 -6.22
N SER A 93 -20.39 -3.65 -5.63
CA SER A 93 -19.48 -4.81 -5.73
C SER A 93 -19.58 -5.60 -7.03
N ALA A 94 -20.76 -5.71 -7.64
CA ALA A 94 -20.93 -6.37 -8.95
C ALA A 94 -20.17 -5.64 -10.09
N SER A 95 -19.84 -4.36 -9.89
CA SER A 95 -19.00 -3.56 -10.78
C SER A 95 -17.52 -3.56 -10.43
N TRP A 96 -17.12 -4.15 -9.29
CA TRP A 96 -15.71 -4.21 -8.91
C TRP A 96 -14.95 -5.09 -9.90
N ARG A 97 -13.93 -4.50 -10.53
CA ARG A 97 -12.94 -5.23 -11.31
C ARG A 97 -11.92 -5.84 -10.36
N LEU A 98 -12.36 -6.79 -9.53
CA LEU A 98 -11.54 -7.48 -8.54
C LEU A 98 -11.38 -8.94 -8.93
N GLN A 99 -10.14 -9.42 -9.01
CA GLN A 99 -9.81 -10.76 -9.48
C GLN A 99 -8.75 -11.44 -8.60
N ALA A 100 -8.83 -12.75 -8.49
CA ALA A 100 -7.80 -13.55 -7.83
C ALA A 100 -6.73 -13.98 -8.81
N GLY A 101 -5.46 -13.90 -8.40
CA GLY A 101 -4.34 -14.29 -9.24
C GLY A 101 -3.26 -15.10 -8.52
N ARG A 102 -2.42 -15.77 -9.31
CA ARG A 102 -1.15 -16.30 -8.81
C ARG A 102 -0.12 -15.18 -8.66
N VAL A 103 0.95 -15.41 -7.89
CA VAL A 103 2.05 -14.43 -7.74
C VAL A 103 2.66 -14.06 -9.09
N GLU A 104 2.77 -15.01 -10.00
CA GLU A 104 3.39 -14.81 -11.30
C GLU A 104 2.57 -13.92 -12.23
N GLU A 105 1.26 -13.83 -12.02
CA GLU A 105 0.34 -12.98 -12.79
C GLU A 105 0.47 -11.48 -12.40
N ALA A 106 1.20 -11.17 -11.31
CA ALA A 106 1.50 -9.79 -10.94
C ALA A 106 2.41 -9.09 -11.97
N ALA A 107 3.23 -9.85 -12.71
CA ALA A 107 4.14 -9.32 -13.73
C ALA A 107 3.41 -8.66 -14.91
N ASP A 108 2.12 -8.95 -15.08
CA ASP A 108 1.34 -8.47 -16.21
C ASP A 108 0.65 -7.13 -15.91
N ALA A 109 0.58 -6.71 -14.64
CA ALA A 109 -0.05 -5.47 -14.21
C ALA A 109 0.81 -4.22 -14.46
N ASP A 110 0.18 -3.04 -14.59
CA ASP A 110 0.87 -1.75 -14.75
C ASP A 110 1.49 -1.28 -13.43
N VAL A 111 0.74 -1.44 -12.35
CA VAL A 111 1.11 -1.09 -10.98
C VAL A 111 1.27 -2.36 -10.15
N ILE A 112 2.41 -2.51 -9.50
CA ILE A 112 2.75 -3.65 -8.65
C ILE A 112 2.92 -3.16 -7.22
N VAL A 113 2.17 -3.76 -6.32
CA VAL A 113 2.05 -3.33 -4.92
C VAL A 113 2.69 -4.38 -4.03
N LEU A 114 3.74 -3.99 -3.30
CA LEU A 114 4.55 -4.88 -2.47
C LEU A 114 3.91 -4.99 -1.07
N ALA A 115 3.04 -6.00 -0.87
CA ALA A 115 2.18 -6.11 0.32
C ALA A 115 2.56 -7.27 1.29
N SER A 116 3.77 -7.79 1.18
CA SER A 116 4.32 -8.86 2.05
C SER A 116 5.29 -8.29 3.09
N PRO A 117 5.61 -9.02 4.18
CA PRO A 117 6.68 -8.63 5.09
C PRO A 117 8.00 -8.39 4.35
N PHE A 118 8.77 -7.39 4.79
CA PHE A 118 10.00 -6.95 4.13
C PHE A 118 10.96 -8.11 3.81
N HIS A 119 11.26 -8.96 4.80
CA HIS A 119 12.20 -10.08 4.65
C HIS A 119 11.77 -11.17 3.65
N VAL A 120 10.48 -11.23 3.29
CA VAL A 120 9.95 -12.19 2.30
C VAL A 120 9.81 -11.57 0.91
N MET A 121 9.74 -10.23 0.84
CA MET A 121 9.37 -9.52 -0.36
C MET A 121 10.34 -9.78 -1.51
N TRP A 122 11.64 -9.60 -1.30
CA TRP A 122 12.62 -9.81 -2.36
C TRP A 122 12.60 -11.23 -2.92
N ARG A 123 12.55 -12.25 -2.05
CA ARG A 123 12.45 -13.66 -2.47
C ARG A 123 11.21 -13.94 -3.33
N THR A 124 10.15 -13.15 -3.18
CA THR A 124 8.92 -13.26 -3.97
C THR A 124 9.02 -12.48 -5.28
N LEU A 125 9.64 -11.29 -5.27
CA LEU A 125 9.77 -10.42 -6.43
C LEU A 125 10.88 -10.87 -7.40
N GLU A 126 11.99 -11.39 -6.87
CA GLU A 126 13.20 -11.74 -7.62
C GLU A 126 12.94 -12.68 -8.81
N PRO A 127 12.17 -13.80 -8.67
CA PRO A 127 11.87 -14.67 -9.81
C PRO A 127 11.00 -14.00 -10.89
N LEU A 128 10.27 -12.94 -10.54
CA LEU A 128 9.40 -12.22 -11.47
C LEU A 128 10.13 -11.08 -12.18
N ALA A 129 11.24 -10.59 -11.62
CA ALA A 129 11.96 -9.43 -12.14
C ALA A 129 12.29 -9.55 -13.64
N PRO A 130 12.79 -10.70 -14.16
CA PRO A 130 13.06 -10.83 -15.60
C PRO A 130 11.83 -10.58 -16.50
N ARG A 131 10.61 -10.89 -16.03
CA ARG A 131 9.37 -10.64 -16.77
C ARG A 131 8.89 -9.19 -16.68
N MET A 132 9.39 -8.41 -15.74
CA MET A 132 8.93 -7.05 -15.45
C MET A 132 9.93 -5.99 -15.95
N ARG A 133 11.22 -6.31 -15.98
CA ARG A 133 12.29 -5.39 -16.37
C ARG A 133 12.11 -4.86 -17.80
N GLY A 134 12.38 -3.57 -18.00
CA GLY A 134 12.29 -2.90 -19.30
C GLY A 134 10.86 -2.59 -19.75
N LYS A 135 9.85 -2.91 -18.94
CA LYS A 135 8.42 -2.69 -19.27
C LYS A 135 7.84 -1.41 -18.64
N GLY A 136 8.67 -0.61 -17.98
CA GLY A 136 8.21 0.66 -17.41
C GLY A 136 7.21 0.50 -16.26
N LYS A 137 7.37 -0.54 -15.43
CA LYS A 137 6.46 -0.86 -14.32
C LYS A 137 6.49 0.21 -13.22
N ILE A 138 5.35 0.38 -12.55
CA ILE A 138 5.24 1.24 -11.36
C ILE A 138 5.17 0.36 -10.11
N PHE A 139 6.01 0.62 -9.12
CA PHE A 139 6.02 -0.09 -7.86
C PHE A 139 5.55 0.81 -6.72
N ILE A 140 4.67 0.28 -5.86
CA ILE A 140 4.29 0.89 -4.59
C ILE A 140 4.78 -0.03 -3.48
N ASP A 141 5.72 0.45 -2.67
CA ASP A 141 6.37 -0.31 -1.60
C ASP A 141 5.83 0.05 -0.21
N LEU A 142 5.11 -0.90 0.39
CA LEU A 142 4.46 -0.81 1.70
C LEU A 142 5.27 -1.56 2.78
N THR A 143 6.41 -2.15 2.42
CA THR A 143 7.09 -3.16 3.22
C THR A 143 7.95 -2.56 4.33
N ASN A 144 7.49 -2.60 5.56
CA ASN A 144 8.27 -2.07 6.69
C ASN A 144 9.39 -3.03 7.14
N PRO A 145 10.67 -2.61 7.16
CA PRO A 145 11.79 -3.41 7.66
C PRO A 145 11.82 -3.34 9.20
N TRP A 146 10.88 -4.00 9.87
CA TRP A 146 10.81 -3.99 11.33
C TRP A 146 11.89 -4.88 11.98
N LEU A 147 12.55 -4.36 13.02
CA LEU A 147 13.56 -5.11 13.79
C LEU A 147 13.01 -6.35 14.49
N ASN A 148 11.76 -6.40 14.92
CA ASN A 148 11.25 -7.55 15.68
C ASN A 148 10.68 -8.68 14.80
N THR A 149 10.15 -8.36 13.63
CA THR A 149 9.46 -9.32 12.75
C THR A 149 10.19 -9.59 11.44
N SER A 150 11.15 -8.75 11.06
CA SER A 150 11.91 -8.90 9.81
C SER A 150 13.41 -9.08 10.02
N ALA A 151 13.88 -9.02 11.26
CA ALA A 151 15.27 -9.26 11.56
C ALA A 151 15.61 -10.76 11.57
N PRO A 152 16.69 -11.16 10.89
CA PRO A 152 17.30 -12.45 11.16
C PRO A 152 17.89 -12.47 12.58
N LYS A 153 17.97 -13.66 13.16
CA LYS A 153 18.69 -13.89 14.41
C LYS A 153 20.14 -14.23 14.09
N GLY A 154 21.07 -13.52 14.73
CA GLY A 154 22.49 -13.79 14.62
C GLY A 154 22.89 -15.06 15.39
N PRO A 155 24.15 -15.51 15.24
CA PRO A 155 24.65 -16.74 15.87
C PRO A 155 24.55 -16.76 17.41
N ARG A 156 24.43 -15.59 18.05
CA ARG A 156 24.27 -15.43 19.51
C ARG A 156 22.83 -15.07 19.91
N GLY A 157 21.85 -15.33 19.03
CA GLY A 157 20.44 -15.01 19.27
C GLY A 157 20.10 -13.51 19.19
N GLN A 158 21.07 -12.66 18.90
CA GLN A 158 20.85 -11.22 18.76
C GLN A 158 20.01 -10.91 17.52
N THR A 159 19.07 -9.99 17.66
CA THR A 159 18.28 -9.48 16.54
C THR A 159 19.17 -8.63 15.64
N LEU A 160 19.40 -9.05 14.39
CA LEU A 160 20.17 -8.29 13.42
C LEU A 160 19.30 -7.20 12.77
N PRO A 161 19.90 -6.14 12.20
CA PRO A 161 19.14 -5.20 11.38
C PRO A 161 18.42 -5.94 10.23
N PRO A 162 17.13 -5.66 9.97
CA PRO A 162 16.37 -6.30 8.89
C PRO A 162 16.96 -5.98 7.52
N ILE A 163 17.57 -4.79 7.37
CA ILE A 163 18.38 -4.41 6.22
C ILE A 163 19.85 -4.48 6.63
N PRO A 164 20.72 -5.22 5.91
CA PRO A 164 22.15 -5.22 6.19
C PRO A 164 22.73 -3.80 6.21
N LYS A 165 23.66 -3.49 7.12
CA LYS A 165 24.18 -2.12 7.29
C LYS A 165 24.80 -1.50 6.03
N ALA A 166 25.33 -2.35 5.14
CA ALA A 166 25.91 -1.94 3.87
C ALA A 166 24.86 -1.66 2.78
N GLU A 167 23.59 -2.04 3.01
CA GLU A 167 22.50 -1.84 2.06
C GLU A 167 21.73 -0.54 2.37
N PRO A 168 20.99 0.02 1.39
CA PRO A 168 20.21 1.22 1.58
C PRO A 168 19.19 1.03 2.72
N GLN A 169 19.27 1.87 3.75
CA GLN A 169 18.47 1.75 4.98
C GLN A 169 17.01 2.22 4.79
N ALA A 170 16.41 1.89 3.65
CA ALA A 170 14.99 1.99 3.37
C ALA A 170 14.58 0.88 2.41
N SER A 171 13.45 0.25 2.67
CA SER A 171 12.96 -0.88 1.88
C SER A 171 12.71 -0.54 0.41
N VAL A 172 12.16 0.65 0.10
CA VAL A 172 11.97 1.10 -1.29
C VAL A 172 13.29 1.19 -2.04
N LEU A 173 14.36 1.67 -1.39
CA LEU A 173 15.70 1.73 -1.97
C LEU A 173 16.29 0.33 -2.12
N PHE A 174 16.18 -0.50 -1.09
CA PHE A 174 16.61 -1.89 -1.12
C PHE A 174 15.99 -2.66 -2.30
N HIS A 175 14.67 -2.57 -2.46
CA HIS A 175 13.98 -3.24 -3.57
C HIS A 175 14.31 -2.60 -4.91
N LYS A 176 14.34 -1.26 -5.03
CA LYS A 176 14.71 -0.57 -6.28
C LYS A 176 16.11 -0.92 -6.75
N THR A 177 17.10 -0.89 -5.85
CA THR A 177 18.50 -1.24 -6.14
C THR A 177 18.64 -2.68 -6.60
N ARG A 178 18.00 -3.64 -5.92
CA ARG A 178 18.06 -5.06 -6.32
C ARG A 178 17.27 -5.36 -7.60
N PHE A 179 16.13 -4.69 -7.77
CA PHE A 179 15.34 -4.82 -8.99
C PHE A 179 16.11 -4.28 -10.21
N ASN A 180 16.91 -3.22 -10.05
CA ASN A 180 17.87 -2.71 -11.03
C ASN A 180 17.28 -2.55 -12.44
N ASP A 181 16.26 -1.72 -12.57
CA ASP A 181 15.63 -1.38 -13.85
C ASP A 181 15.41 0.13 -13.96
N PRO A 182 16.15 0.83 -14.81
CA PRO A 182 16.00 2.27 -14.97
C PRO A 182 14.65 2.67 -15.59
N THR A 183 13.91 1.74 -16.21
CA THR A 183 12.58 2.03 -16.75
C THR A 183 11.49 2.00 -15.67
N SER A 184 11.75 1.35 -14.53
CA SER A 184 10.79 1.23 -13.44
C SER A 184 10.69 2.52 -12.63
N SER A 185 9.52 2.77 -12.03
CA SER A 185 9.29 3.92 -11.14
C SER A 185 8.77 3.43 -9.79
N TRP A 186 9.30 3.96 -8.70
CA TRP A 186 9.07 3.47 -7.34
C TRP A 186 8.46 4.55 -6.44
N CYS A 187 7.49 4.14 -5.64
CA CYS A 187 6.86 4.97 -4.62
C CYS A 187 6.88 4.23 -3.28
N HIS A 188 7.25 4.93 -2.22
CA HIS A 188 7.10 4.50 -0.84
C HIS A 188 5.77 5.08 -0.32
N ALA A 189 4.87 4.26 0.23
CA ALA A 189 3.57 4.73 0.73
C ALA A 189 2.92 3.75 1.75
N TYR A 190 1.88 4.21 2.45
CA TYR A 190 1.01 3.42 3.35
C TYR A 190 1.68 2.78 4.57
N ARG A 191 2.88 3.23 4.97
CA ARG A 191 3.64 2.56 6.04
C ARG A 191 3.13 2.83 7.44
N HIS A 192 2.64 4.04 7.68
CA HIS A 192 2.04 4.46 8.95
C HIS A 192 0.56 4.10 9.04
N VAL A 193 -0.08 3.81 7.90
CA VAL A 193 -1.52 3.54 7.86
C VAL A 193 -1.77 2.16 8.43
N PHE A 194 -2.55 2.12 9.52
CA PHE A 194 -3.02 0.86 10.06
C PHE A 194 -4.13 0.28 9.18
N TRP A 195 -4.08 -1.02 8.87
CA TRP A 195 -5.00 -1.62 7.88
C TRP A 195 -6.48 -1.46 8.24
N MET A 196 -6.84 -1.49 9.53
CA MET A 196 -8.23 -1.30 9.96
C MET A 196 -8.77 0.11 9.69
N LEU A 197 -7.91 1.07 9.35
CA LEU A 197 -8.33 2.42 8.96
C LEU A 197 -8.77 2.48 7.49
N ILE A 198 -8.53 1.43 6.71
CA ILE A 198 -8.85 1.36 5.29
C ILE A 198 -10.13 0.55 5.13
N HIS A 199 -11.26 1.23 4.94
CA HIS A 199 -12.52 0.59 4.57
C HIS A 199 -12.71 0.64 3.04
N PRO A 200 -13.60 -0.19 2.47
CA PRO A 200 -13.89 -0.13 1.05
C PRO A 200 -14.34 1.26 0.57
N THR A 201 -15.13 1.98 1.36
CA THR A 201 -15.60 3.34 1.07
C THR A 201 -14.62 4.45 1.44
N GLY A 202 -13.40 4.10 1.83
CA GLY A 202 -12.34 5.03 2.20
C GLY A 202 -11.91 4.96 3.65
N PRO A 203 -11.42 6.06 4.26
CA PRO A 203 -10.94 6.02 5.63
C PRO A 203 -12.05 5.61 6.61
N ASN A 204 -11.68 4.90 7.68
CA ASN A 204 -12.63 4.53 8.73
C ASN A 204 -13.32 5.82 9.25
N PRO A 205 -14.66 5.90 9.19
CA PRO A 205 -15.39 7.14 9.50
C PRO A 205 -15.19 7.62 10.94
N ARG A 206 -14.78 6.74 11.85
CA ARG A 206 -14.46 7.10 13.25
C ARG A 206 -13.17 7.90 13.38
N CYS A 207 -12.33 7.92 12.36
CA CYS A 207 -11.04 8.62 12.37
C CYS A 207 -11.08 9.98 11.67
N GLY A 208 -12.26 10.41 11.21
CA GLY A 208 -12.48 11.70 10.55
C GLY A 208 -12.08 11.72 9.07
N GLU A 209 -12.42 12.82 8.40
CA GLU A 209 -12.31 12.97 6.93
C GLU A 209 -10.90 13.28 6.42
N ARG A 210 -9.89 13.35 7.31
CA ARG A 210 -8.56 13.88 6.97
C ARG A 210 -7.42 12.91 7.26
N LEU A 211 -7.60 11.61 7.02
CA LEU A 211 -6.50 10.67 7.16
C LEU A 211 -5.48 10.83 6.03
N GLY A 212 -4.27 11.25 6.40
CA GLY A 212 -3.16 11.47 5.49
C GLY A 212 -2.41 10.17 5.17
N VAL A 213 -2.00 10.00 3.91
CA VAL A 213 -1.05 8.96 3.47
C VAL A 213 0.22 9.64 2.97
N GLU A 214 1.27 9.58 3.78
CA GLU A 214 2.62 9.96 3.39
C GLU A 214 3.14 9.12 2.22
N LEU A 215 3.73 9.79 1.24
CA LEU A 215 4.39 9.17 0.10
C LEU A 215 5.57 9.98 -0.44
N LEU A 216 6.52 9.28 -1.06
CA LEU A 216 7.72 9.81 -1.71
C LEU A 216 8.22 8.84 -2.77
N GLY A 217 9.05 9.32 -3.70
CA GLY A 217 9.69 8.46 -4.70
C GLY A 217 9.80 9.11 -6.08
N ASP A 218 9.85 8.28 -7.11
CA ASP A 218 9.99 8.74 -8.49
C ASP A 218 8.73 9.50 -8.94
N PRO A 219 8.84 10.64 -9.65
CA PRO A 219 7.70 11.52 -9.96
C PRO A 219 6.49 10.80 -10.58
N ARG A 220 6.74 9.86 -11.51
CA ARG A 220 5.69 9.05 -12.16
C ARG A 220 4.95 8.15 -11.16
N ALA A 221 5.69 7.49 -10.27
CA ALA A 221 5.08 6.60 -9.28
C ALA A 221 4.35 7.39 -8.18
N VAL A 222 4.89 8.54 -7.77
CA VAL A 222 4.24 9.46 -6.83
C VAL A 222 2.94 10.00 -7.40
N ALA A 223 2.90 10.42 -8.66
CA ALA A 223 1.68 10.92 -9.30
C ALA A 223 0.58 9.85 -9.34
N VAL A 224 0.93 8.62 -9.73
CA VAL A 224 0.01 7.48 -9.77
C VAL A 224 -0.47 7.13 -8.35
N CYS A 225 0.44 7.03 -7.38
CA CYS A 225 0.08 6.71 -6.00
C CYS A 225 -0.80 7.82 -5.37
N THR A 226 -0.53 9.09 -5.67
CA THR A 226 -1.35 10.24 -5.26
C THR A 226 -2.77 10.09 -5.78
N ALA A 227 -2.95 9.80 -7.07
CA ALA A 227 -4.25 9.60 -7.66
C ALA A 227 -4.97 8.38 -7.06
N MET A 228 -4.26 7.29 -6.80
CA MET A 228 -4.82 6.12 -6.13
C MET A 228 -5.30 6.46 -4.71
N ILE A 229 -4.49 7.15 -3.91
CA ILE A 229 -4.82 7.59 -2.53
C ILE A 229 -6.08 8.45 -2.52
N LYS A 230 -6.16 9.45 -3.42
CA LYS A 230 -7.34 10.33 -3.55
C LYS A 230 -8.58 9.55 -3.95
N ALA A 231 -8.45 8.60 -4.88
CA ALA A 231 -9.59 7.86 -5.42
C ALA A 231 -10.33 7.00 -4.38
N HIS A 232 -9.67 6.59 -3.29
CA HIS A 232 -10.35 5.93 -2.16
C HIS A 232 -10.48 6.84 -0.93
N GLY A 233 -10.39 8.17 -1.10
CA GLY A 233 -10.82 9.13 -0.08
C GLY A 233 -9.78 9.49 0.99
N PHE A 234 -8.53 9.07 0.87
CA PHE A 234 -7.46 9.53 1.76
C PHE A 234 -6.79 10.81 1.20
N LYS A 235 -6.14 11.59 2.09
CA LYS A 235 -5.35 12.77 1.70
C LYS A 235 -3.90 12.35 1.39
N PRO A 236 -3.38 12.50 0.17
CA PRO A 236 -1.96 12.26 -0.08
C PRO A 236 -1.10 13.36 0.57
N VAL A 237 0.00 12.96 1.21
CA VAL A 237 0.98 13.86 1.84
C VAL A 237 2.35 13.61 1.20
N ILE A 238 2.64 14.37 0.15
CA ILE A 238 3.84 14.19 -0.67
C ILE A 238 5.05 14.79 0.06
N ARG A 239 6.10 14.00 0.26
CA ARG A 239 7.37 14.51 0.82
C ARG A 239 8.30 14.98 -0.29
N PRO A 240 9.05 16.08 -0.08
CA PRO A 240 10.01 16.56 -1.07
C PRO A 240 11.17 15.57 -1.21
N GLY A 241 11.61 15.35 -2.46
CA GLY A 241 12.68 14.43 -2.81
C GLY A 241 12.20 13.12 -3.44
N GLY A 242 13.14 12.33 -3.95
CA GLY A 242 12.92 11.01 -4.53
C GLY A 242 13.04 9.88 -3.52
N CYS A 243 13.40 8.68 -3.99
CA CYS A 243 13.56 7.53 -3.11
C CYS A 243 14.75 7.68 -2.14
N GLU A 244 15.74 8.52 -2.46
CA GLU A 244 16.95 8.75 -1.67
C GLU A 244 16.69 9.33 -0.28
N VAL A 245 15.56 10.04 -0.09
CA VAL A 245 15.17 10.56 1.22
C VAL A 245 14.39 9.55 2.07
N ALA A 246 13.98 8.40 1.50
CA ALA A 246 13.19 7.38 2.17
C ALA A 246 13.72 6.91 3.54
N PRO A 247 15.05 6.80 3.78
CA PRO A 247 15.56 6.42 5.10
C PRO A 247 15.14 7.35 6.24
N ARG A 248 14.78 8.61 5.95
CA ARG A 248 14.28 9.58 6.94
C ARG A 248 12.81 9.36 7.30
N TYR A 249 12.08 8.63 6.45
CA TYR A 249 10.63 8.41 6.56
C TYR A 249 10.27 6.94 6.86
N GLU A 250 11.27 6.06 7.01
CA GLU A 250 11.03 4.70 7.49
C GLU A 250 10.57 4.69 8.93
N ILE A 251 9.51 3.94 9.20
CA ILE A 251 8.89 3.91 10.51
C ILE A 251 9.53 2.79 11.34
N SER A 252 9.81 3.07 12.62
CA SER A 252 10.20 2.07 13.61
C SER A 252 9.06 1.82 14.62
N MET A 253 9.00 0.64 15.24
CA MET A 253 7.94 0.35 16.23
C MET A 253 7.99 1.31 17.43
N LEU A 254 9.12 1.99 17.64
CA LEU A 254 9.34 2.99 18.69
C LEU A 254 9.01 4.42 18.21
N GLY A 255 8.33 4.57 17.07
CA GLY A 255 8.00 5.85 16.46
C GLY A 255 8.86 6.19 15.24
N ARG A 256 8.55 7.34 14.62
CA ARG A 256 9.42 7.97 13.61
C ARG A 256 10.69 8.40 14.32
N ARG A 257 11.79 7.69 14.09
CA ARG A 257 13.12 8.24 14.38
C ARG A 257 13.56 8.94 13.11
N GLU A 258 13.46 10.26 13.08
CA GLU A 258 14.58 10.92 12.43
C GLU A 258 15.82 10.74 13.29
N LYS A 259 16.93 10.49 12.62
CA LYS A 259 18.23 10.96 13.10
C LYS A 259 18.34 12.43 12.64
N GLY A 260 17.72 13.37 13.35
CA GLY A 260 17.77 14.80 12.97
C GLY A 260 16.71 15.69 13.63
N PRO A 261 16.94 17.02 13.65
CA PRO A 261 16.02 18.03 14.21
C PRO A 261 14.84 18.41 13.29
N ASP A 262 14.77 17.90 12.05
CA ASP A 262 13.76 18.26 11.04
C ASP A 262 12.62 17.22 10.93
N ALA A 263 12.47 16.40 11.98
CA ALA A 263 11.58 15.24 11.97
C ALA A 263 10.13 15.64 11.81
N PRO A 264 9.40 15.05 10.85
CA PRO A 264 7.96 15.25 10.82
C PRO A 264 7.38 14.74 12.14
N PRO A 265 6.41 15.48 12.72
CA PRO A 265 5.93 15.25 14.08
C PRO A 265 5.42 13.81 14.28
N ALA A 266 5.40 13.40 15.55
CA ALA A 266 4.80 12.13 15.92
C ALA A 266 3.36 12.06 15.41
N ALA A 267 2.97 10.89 14.93
CA ALA A 267 1.69 10.73 14.27
C ALA A 267 0.53 10.99 15.24
N GLY A 268 -0.45 11.79 14.83
CA GLY A 268 -1.60 12.24 15.64
C GLY A 268 -1.60 13.72 16.05
N SER A 269 -0.53 14.48 15.81
CA SER A 269 -0.47 15.94 16.06
C SER A 269 -0.18 16.78 14.80
N ASP A 270 -0.08 16.14 13.64
CA ASP A 270 0.26 16.80 12.38
C ASP A 270 -0.99 17.45 11.74
N PRO A 271 -0.96 18.73 11.31
CA PRO A 271 -2.02 19.34 10.48
C PRO A 271 -2.34 18.55 9.20
N ASP A 272 -1.43 17.67 8.76
CA ASP A 272 -1.64 16.79 7.62
C ASP A 272 -2.45 15.52 7.93
N GLY A 273 -2.87 15.32 9.17
CA GLY A 273 -3.75 14.21 9.57
C GLY A 273 -3.06 12.83 9.47
N LEU A 274 -1.74 12.82 9.63
CA LEU A 274 -0.95 11.59 9.70
C LEU A 274 -1.21 10.90 11.03
N ILE A 275 -1.97 9.81 10.99
CA ILE A 275 -2.20 8.94 12.13
C ILE A 275 -1.27 7.73 12.02
N GLY A 276 -0.55 7.45 13.09
CA GLY A 276 0.41 6.36 13.15
C GLY A 276 -0.30 5.09 13.60
N PRO A 277 0.34 3.93 13.39
CA PRO A 277 -0.29 2.65 13.71
C PRO A 277 -0.56 2.49 15.22
N PHE A 278 0.11 3.29 16.07
CA PHE A 278 0.00 3.23 17.52
C PHE A 278 -0.73 4.42 18.15
N SER A 279 -0.92 5.54 17.42
CA SER A 279 -1.65 6.71 17.93
C SER A 279 -3.17 6.54 17.81
N ALA A 280 -3.64 5.73 16.86
CA ALA A 280 -5.05 5.32 16.78
C ALA A 280 -5.41 4.12 17.67
N SER A 281 -4.46 3.65 18.49
CA SER A 281 -4.57 2.42 19.29
C SER A 281 -5.85 2.32 20.14
N PRO A 282 -6.35 3.37 20.85
CA PRO A 282 -7.56 3.22 21.65
C PRO A 282 -8.83 3.00 20.80
N LEU A 283 -9.01 3.76 19.73
CA LEU A 283 -10.18 3.66 18.84
C LEU A 283 -10.15 2.34 18.05
N ILE A 284 -8.99 1.97 17.53
CA ILE A 284 -8.78 0.71 16.81
C ILE A 284 -8.98 -0.49 17.76
N ALA A 285 -8.51 -0.42 19.01
CA ALA A 285 -8.70 -1.50 19.97
C ALA A 285 -10.18 -1.71 20.32
N VAL A 286 -10.94 -0.62 20.49
CA VAL A 286 -12.39 -0.67 20.71
C VAL A 286 -13.09 -1.27 19.49
N ASP A 287 -12.75 -0.87 18.27
CA ASP A 287 -13.32 -1.45 17.03
C ASP A 287 -13.05 -2.96 16.94
N ALA A 288 -11.80 -3.36 17.17
CA ALA A 288 -11.41 -4.77 17.16
C ALA A 288 -12.13 -5.59 18.24
N LEU A 289 -12.40 -5.01 19.41
CA LEU A 289 -13.16 -5.66 20.48
C LEU A 289 -14.66 -5.75 20.14
N LEU A 290 -15.28 -4.65 19.73
CA LEU A 290 -16.70 -4.60 19.40
C LEU A 290 -17.05 -5.51 18.23
N GLU A 291 -16.21 -5.56 17.20
CA GLU A 291 -16.44 -6.43 16.03
C GLU A 291 -16.20 -7.90 16.36
N LYS A 292 -15.25 -8.22 17.25
CA LYS A 292 -15.10 -9.58 17.78
C LYS A 292 -16.30 -9.99 18.63
N ALA A 293 -16.84 -9.08 19.44
CA ALA A 293 -18.02 -9.33 20.26
C ALA A 293 -19.26 -9.54 19.37
N ALA A 294 -19.52 -8.65 18.41
CA ALA A 294 -20.64 -8.76 17.48
C ALA A 294 -20.65 -10.07 16.67
N ARG A 295 -19.48 -10.68 16.44
CA ARG A 295 -19.36 -12.01 15.82
C ARG A 295 -19.66 -13.18 16.75
N HIS A 296 -19.46 -13.04 18.05
CA HIS A 296 -19.82 -14.09 19.02
C HIS A 296 -21.33 -14.15 19.28
N PHE A 297 -22.05 -13.06 19.00
CA PHE A 297 -23.48 -12.92 19.26
C PHE A 297 -24.34 -12.98 17.98
N ARG A 298 -23.78 -13.37 16.84
CA ARG A 298 -24.49 -13.69 15.59
C ARG A 298 -24.31 -15.17 15.28
#